data_AF-A0A166KCN4-F1
#
_entry.id   AF-A0A166KCN4-F1
#
_cell.length_a   1.000
_cell.length_b   1.000
_cell.length_c   1.000
_cell.angle_alpha   90.00
_cell.angle_beta   90.00
_cell.angle_gamma   90.00
#
_symmetry.space_group_name_H-M   'P 1'
#
loop_
_entity.id
_entity.type
_entity.pdbx_description
1 polymer ?
#
loop_
_entity_poly.entity_id
_entity_poly.type
_entity_poly.pdbx_seq_one_letter_code
_entity_poly.pdbx_strand_id
1 'polypeptide(L)'
;MEVDDPIVSVLPVHLTNTLLPNIQIHQFPLLNRKLVVPPAAERSGKLIKARLKPQSKRLEIHVPVDTRKDVWNDERAKELGSGRAVDDKEKNQETGAMKLKEGEEPRLSETRLRSEHIPHAGAYMLGFVREGRLHLHPVSETHQLRPTLTYLDVLSRKSKRSRGDDSDSDDGPPPDPDEPAPAPVAKKEKKPTGDARDIQVSARKSEDKGGQNMQGGLSTVRREMLQAIHAEEDETWINYEFKADATEESNEAFDALLSRHEEPLRCKSDITSFLKSTS
;
A
#
# COMPACT_ATOMS: atom_id res chain seq x y z
N MET A 1 20.06 -14.07 -49.66
CA MET A 1 19.63 -13.04 -48.71
C MET A 1 18.46 -12.36 -49.39
N GLU A 2 17.24 -12.52 -48.89
CA GLU A 2 16.08 -11.84 -49.49
C GLU A 2 16.20 -10.35 -49.17
N VAL A 3 16.37 -9.57 -50.23
CA VAL A 3 16.58 -8.13 -50.22
C VAL A 3 15.30 -7.52 -50.80
N ASP A 4 14.33 -7.24 -49.94
CA ASP A 4 13.39 -6.12 -50.03
C ASP A 4 12.27 -6.33 -49.00
N ASP A 5 12.40 -5.66 -47.85
CA ASP A 5 11.29 -5.43 -46.92
C ASP A 5 10.80 -3.98 -47.15
N PRO A 6 9.84 -3.76 -48.06
CA PRO A 6 9.41 -2.42 -48.42
C PRO A 6 8.63 -1.77 -47.28
N ILE A 7 8.93 -0.49 -47.01
CA ILE A 7 8.20 0.30 -46.00
C ILE A 7 6.73 0.42 -46.44
N VAL A 8 5.84 -0.25 -45.70
CA VAL A 8 4.39 -0.24 -45.97
C VAL A 8 3.71 1.02 -45.41
N SER A 9 4.19 1.53 -44.27
CA SER A 9 3.58 2.69 -43.59
C SER A 9 4.57 3.42 -42.71
N VAL A 10 4.45 4.75 -42.64
CA VAL A 10 5.24 5.61 -41.76
C VAL A 10 4.31 6.26 -40.74
N LEU A 11 4.54 5.99 -39.44
CA LEU A 11 3.79 6.61 -38.36
C LEU A 11 4.61 7.72 -37.70
N PRO A 12 4.16 8.98 -37.70
CA PRO A 12 4.81 10.04 -36.95
C PRO A 12 4.64 9.81 -35.45
N VAL A 13 5.72 10.01 -34.70
CA VAL A 13 5.77 9.82 -33.26
C VAL A 13 5.66 11.18 -32.57
N HIS A 14 4.61 11.35 -31.76
CA HIS A 14 4.37 12.54 -30.96
C HIS A 14 4.67 12.24 -29.49
N LEU A 15 5.46 13.07 -28.84
CA LEU A 15 5.67 13.00 -27.39
C LEU A 15 4.73 13.99 -26.70
N THR A 16 3.98 13.51 -25.73
CA THR A 16 3.01 14.28 -24.96
C THR A 16 3.40 14.28 -23.48
N ASN A 17 3.29 15.43 -22.83
CA ASN A 17 3.62 15.62 -21.41
C ASN A 17 2.47 16.30 -20.63
N THR A 18 1.28 16.39 -21.21
CA THR A 18 0.12 17.14 -20.70
C THR A 18 -0.35 16.66 -19.33
N LEU A 19 -0.25 15.36 -19.06
CA LEU A 19 -0.72 14.74 -17.82
C LEU A 19 0.43 14.31 -16.90
N LEU A 20 1.67 14.77 -17.11
CA LEU A 20 2.73 14.52 -16.15
C LEU A 20 2.46 15.28 -14.82
N PRO A 21 2.70 14.67 -13.65
CA PRO A 21 3.17 13.30 -13.37
C PRO A 21 2.03 12.30 -13.06
N ASN A 22 0.83 12.56 -13.54
CA ASN A 22 -0.41 11.90 -13.09
C ASN A 22 -0.69 10.56 -13.80
N ILE A 23 0.21 10.07 -14.65
CA ILE A 23 0.06 8.79 -15.36
C ILE A 23 0.84 7.71 -14.62
N GLN A 24 0.10 6.69 -14.16
CA GLN A 24 0.63 5.56 -13.42
C GLN A 24 0.18 4.25 -14.04
N ILE A 25 1.00 3.20 -13.92
CA ILE A 25 0.62 1.83 -14.27
C ILE A 25 0.23 1.09 -12.99
N HIS A 26 -0.98 0.54 -12.95
CA HIS A 26 -1.46 -0.29 -11.85
C HIS A 26 -1.59 -1.74 -12.32
N GLN A 27 -0.81 -2.63 -11.71
CA GLN A 27 -0.78 -4.06 -12.03
C GLN A 27 -1.49 -4.85 -10.93
N PHE A 28 -2.29 -5.85 -11.33
CA PHE A 28 -3.04 -6.72 -10.41
C PHE A 28 -2.67 -8.18 -10.63
N PRO A 29 -1.53 -8.67 -10.08
CA PRO A 29 -1.00 -10.01 -10.41
C PRO A 29 -1.94 -11.16 -10.05
N LEU A 30 -2.81 -10.96 -9.07
CA LEU A 30 -3.74 -11.99 -8.58
C LEU A 30 -5.12 -11.91 -9.23
N LEU A 31 -5.37 -10.89 -10.07
CA LEU A 31 -6.62 -10.78 -10.81
C LEU A 31 -6.42 -11.29 -12.23
N ASN A 32 -7.27 -12.23 -12.64
CA ASN A 32 -7.34 -12.74 -14.01
C ASN A 32 -8.40 -12.02 -14.86
N ARG A 33 -9.09 -11.04 -14.28
CA ARG A 33 -10.15 -10.24 -14.91
C ARG A 33 -9.94 -8.77 -14.58
N LYS A 34 -10.51 -7.90 -15.40
CA LYS A 34 -10.55 -6.45 -15.13
C LYS A 34 -11.19 -6.19 -13.76
N LEU A 35 -10.69 -5.17 -13.07
CA LEU A 35 -11.27 -4.73 -11.82
C LEU A 35 -12.64 -4.09 -12.12
N VAL A 36 -13.71 -4.71 -11.61
CA VAL A 36 -15.09 -4.23 -11.77
C VAL A 36 -15.81 -4.33 -10.44
N VAL A 37 -16.83 -3.48 -10.26
CA VAL A 37 -17.74 -3.60 -9.12
C VAL A 37 -18.53 -4.91 -9.27
N PRO A 38 -18.59 -5.79 -8.25
CA PRO A 38 -19.41 -6.99 -8.32
C PRO A 38 -20.90 -6.64 -8.55
N PRO A 39 -21.65 -7.40 -9.38
CA PRO A 39 -23.02 -7.05 -9.75
C PRO A 39 -23.99 -6.84 -8.59
N ALA A 40 -23.85 -7.60 -7.48
CA ALA A 40 -24.69 -7.39 -6.31
C ALA A 40 -24.34 -6.11 -5.53
N ALA A 41 -23.05 -5.75 -5.49
CA ALA A 41 -22.61 -4.50 -4.90
C ALA A 41 -23.07 -3.30 -5.74
N GLU A 42 -22.99 -3.41 -7.07
CA GLU A 42 -23.45 -2.40 -8.03
C GLU A 42 -24.96 -2.14 -7.89
N ARG A 43 -25.80 -3.19 -7.84
CA ARG A 43 -27.24 -3.05 -7.57
C ARG A 43 -27.56 -2.37 -6.25
N SER A 44 -26.65 -2.44 -5.28
CA SER A 44 -26.78 -1.79 -3.98
C SER A 44 -26.23 -0.37 -3.96
N GLY A 45 -25.79 0.17 -5.11
CA GLY A 45 -25.18 1.49 -5.23
C GLY A 45 -23.77 1.60 -4.63
N LYS A 46 -23.10 0.47 -4.36
CA LYS A 46 -21.72 0.48 -3.85
C LYS A 46 -20.75 0.68 -5.01
N LEU A 47 -19.73 1.49 -4.78
CA LEU A 47 -18.68 1.81 -5.76
C LEU A 47 -17.32 1.37 -5.23
N ILE A 48 -16.37 1.18 -6.15
CA ILE A 48 -14.95 1.06 -5.78
C ILE A 48 -14.49 2.44 -5.30
N LYS A 49 -13.77 2.46 -4.18
CA LYS A 49 -13.13 3.68 -3.66
C LYS A 49 -11.63 3.54 -3.78
N ALA A 50 -10.93 4.65 -3.96
CA ALA A 50 -9.48 4.67 -3.93
C ALA A 50 -9.01 5.74 -2.94
N ARG A 51 -7.81 5.56 -2.40
CA ARG A 51 -7.15 6.57 -1.58
C ARG A 51 -5.65 6.53 -1.80
N LEU A 52 -5.01 7.69 -1.80
CA LEU A 52 -3.60 7.86 -2.08
C LEU A 52 -2.92 8.65 -0.98
N LYS A 53 -1.70 8.25 -0.64
CA LYS A 53 -0.71 9.02 0.09
C LYS A 53 0.38 9.48 -0.89
N PRO A 54 0.39 10.75 -1.33
CA PRO A 54 1.28 11.21 -2.41
C PRO A 54 2.78 11.08 -2.14
N GLN A 55 3.24 11.38 -0.91
CA GLN A 55 4.67 11.38 -0.55
C GLN A 55 5.21 9.95 -0.44
N SER A 56 4.48 9.07 0.26
CA SER A 56 4.82 7.65 0.37
C SER A 56 4.44 6.82 -0.86
N LYS A 57 3.76 7.44 -1.84
CA LYS A 57 3.25 6.80 -3.07
C LYS A 57 2.41 5.56 -2.77
N ARG A 58 1.64 5.62 -1.68
CA ARG A 58 0.81 4.50 -1.24
C ARG A 58 -0.62 4.69 -1.74
N LEU A 59 -1.01 3.85 -2.69
CA LEU A 59 -2.38 3.75 -3.19
C LEU A 59 -3.07 2.56 -2.52
N GLU A 60 -4.33 2.76 -2.17
CA GLU A 60 -5.18 1.69 -1.69
C GLU A 60 -6.54 1.74 -2.39
N ILE A 61 -6.98 0.60 -2.91
CA ILE A 61 -8.26 0.44 -3.61
C ILE A 61 -9.17 -0.45 -2.80
N HIS A 62 -10.38 0.04 -2.54
CA HIS A 62 -11.41 -0.61 -1.75
C HIS A 62 -12.45 -1.16 -2.70
N VAL A 63 -12.48 -2.49 -2.82
CA VAL A 63 -13.39 -3.20 -3.72
C VAL A 63 -14.52 -3.77 -2.88
N PRO A 64 -15.79 -3.41 -3.12
CA PRO A 64 -16.90 -3.96 -2.35
C PRO A 64 -17.00 -5.47 -2.57
N VAL A 65 -17.36 -6.21 -1.53
CA VAL A 65 -17.53 -7.67 -1.60
C VAL A 65 -18.83 -8.04 -2.33
N ASP A 66 -18.83 -9.19 -2.98
CA ASP A 66 -20.02 -9.77 -3.60
C ASP A 66 -20.89 -10.44 -2.53
N THR A 67 -22.09 -9.91 -2.28
CA THR A 67 -23.00 -10.39 -1.24
C THR A 67 -24.06 -11.37 -1.77
N ARG A 68 -23.84 -11.99 -2.94
CA ARG A 68 -24.73 -13.04 -3.42
C ARG A 68 -24.59 -14.31 -2.56
N LYS A 69 -25.71 -14.97 -2.28
CA LYS A 69 -25.79 -16.12 -1.36
C LYS A 69 -24.96 -17.34 -1.77
N ASP A 70 -24.58 -17.44 -3.05
CA ASP A 70 -23.74 -18.51 -3.62
C ASP A 70 -22.26 -18.36 -3.26
N VAL A 71 -21.79 -17.14 -3.02
CA VAL A 71 -20.37 -16.83 -2.78
C VAL A 71 -20.11 -16.14 -1.44
N TRP A 72 -21.17 -15.77 -0.71
CA TRP A 72 -21.11 -15.02 0.53
C TRP A 72 -21.47 -15.85 1.76
N ASN A 73 -20.67 -15.73 2.82
CA ASN A 73 -20.97 -16.31 4.13
C ASN A 73 -21.07 -15.21 5.18
N ASP A 74 -22.28 -15.00 5.71
CA ASP A 74 -22.57 -13.94 6.68
C ASP A 74 -21.89 -14.13 8.04
N GLU A 75 -21.70 -15.36 8.51
CA GLU A 75 -21.03 -15.64 9.78
C GLU A 75 -19.55 -15.28 9.71
N ARG A 76 -18.88 -15.74 8.64
CA ARG A 76 -17.48 -15.38 8.36
C ARG A 76 -17.32 -13.88 8.16
N ALA A 77 -18.27 -13.23 7.50
CA ALA A 77 -18.22 -11.79 7.29
C ALA A 77 -18.22 -11.00 8.60
N LYS A 78 -19.00 -11.42 9.60
CA LYS A 78 -19.03 -10.79 10.92
C LYS A 78 -17.72 -11.02 11.68
N GLU A 79 -17.21 -12.25 11.66
CA GLU A 79 -15.93 -12.60 12.28
C GLU A 79 -14.80 -11.71 11.73
N LEU A 80 -14.64 -11.69 10.40
CA LEU A 80 -13.60 -10.91 9.73
C LEU A 80 -13.84 -9.39 9.85
N GLY A 81 -15.09 -8.95 9.83
CA GLY A 81 -15.49 -7.56 10.02
C GLY A 81 -15.08 -7.01 11.39
N SER A 82 -15.21 -7.82 12.44
CA SER A 82 -14.75 -7.44 13.78
C SER A 82 -13.22 -7.21 13.84
N GLY A 83 -12.45 -8.04 13.14
CA GLY A 83 -11.00 -7.87 13.00
C GLY A 83 -10.65 -6.60 12.24
N ARG A 84 -11.39 -6.30 11.16
CA ARG A 84 -11.20 -5.08 10.36
C ARG A 84 -11.49 -3.81 11.17
N ALA A 85 -12.56 -3.79 11.96
CA ALA A 85 -12.90 -2.62 12.76
C ALA A 85 -11.78 -2.26 13.77
N VAL A 86 -11.17 -3.28 14.39
CA VAL A 86 -10.03 -3.08 15.29
C VAL A 86 -8.76 -2.66 14.53
N ASP A 87 -8.45 -3.28 13.39
CA ASP A 87 -7.31 -2.89 12.52
C ASP A 87 -7.41 -1.42 12.08
N ASP A 88 -8.61 -0.98 11.69
CA ASP A 88 -8.86 0.40 11.27
C ASP A 88 -8.70 1.38 12.43
N LYS A 89 -9.17 1.00 13.61
CA LYS A 89 -9.00 1.80 14.82
C LYS A 89 -7.52 1.92 15.22
N GLU A 90 -6.77 0.82 15.19
CA GLU A 90 -5.31 0.83 15.49
C GLU A 90 -4.52 1.69 14.51
N LYS A 91 -4.95 1.76 13.23
CA LYS A 91 -4.28 2.52 12.17
C LYS A 91 -4.85 3.92 11.92
N ASN A 92 -5.80 4.36 12.73
CA ASN A 92 -6.54 5.63 12.53
C ASN A 92 -7.14 5.76 11.12
N GLN A 93 -7.66 4.66 10.58
CA GLN A 93 -8.26 4.55 9.24
C GLN A 93 -9.79 4.38 9.30
N GLU A 94 -10.40 4.60 10.46
CA GLU A 94 -11.85 4.57 10.63
C GLU A 94 -12.51 5.57 9.67
N THR A 95 -13.22 5.04 8.66
CA THR A 95 -13.99 5.90 7.77
C THR A 95 -15.28 6.30 8.49
N GLY A 96 -15.67 7.57 8.43
CA GLY A 96 -16.91 8.05 9.07
C GLY A 96 -18.18 7.33 8.57
N ALA A 97 -18.12 6.70 7.39
CA ALA A 97 -19.15 5.83 6.84
C ALA A 97 -19.30 4.48 7.59
N MET A 98 -18.30 4.11 8.38
CA MET A 98 -18.27 2.94 9.25
C MET A 98 -18.58 3.30 10.71
N LYS A 99 -19.13 4.50 10.97
CA LYS A 99 -19.94 4.71 12.19
C LYS A 99 -21.12 3.75 12.09
N LEU A 100 -20.89 2.53 12.56
CA LEU A 100 -21.89 1.51 12.78
C LEU A 100 -23.10 2.21 13.39
N LYS A 101 -24.25 2.12 12.74
CA LYS A 101 -25.50 2.47 13.42
C LYS A 101 -25.49 1.70 14.72
N GLU A 102 -25.71 2.39 15.83
CA GLU A 102 -25.62 1.84 17.17
C GLU A 102 -26.43 0.53 17.23
N GLY A 103 -25.74 -0.61 17.39
CA GLY A 103 -26.35 -1.95 17.38
C GLY A 103 -26.10 -2.84 16.14
N GLU A 104 -25.50 -2.33 15.06
CA GLU A 104 -25.10 -3.18 13.93
C GLU A 104 -23.71 -3.79 14.16
N GLU A 105 -23.57 -5.10 13.94
CA GLU A 105 -22.27 -5.78 14.06
C GLU A 105 -21.39 -5.47 12.84
N PRO A 106 -20.09 -5.20 13.03
CA PRO A 106 -19.18 -4.93 11.91
C PRO A 106 -19.05 -6.15 11.01
N ARG A 107 -19.41 -6.00 9.74
CA ARG A 107 -19.23 -7.02 8.70
C ARG A 107 -18.14 -6.56 7.73
N LEU A 108 -17.36 -7.51 7.23
CA LEU A 108 -16.43 -7.23 6.14
C LEU A 108 -17.23 -6.86 4.90
N SER A 109 -17.18 -5.60 4.48
CA SER A 109 -17.97 -5.07 3.35
C SER A 109 -17.14 -4.82 2.10
N GLU A 110 -15.81 -4.82 2.23
CA GLU A 110 -14.85 -4.49 1.18
C GLU A 110 -13.53 -5.25 1.36
N THR A 111 -12.89 -5.57 0.24
CA THR A 111 -11.51 -6.04 0.17
C THR A 111 -10.60 -4.86 -0.19
N ARG A 112 -9.51 -4.67 0.56
CA ARG A 112 -8.54 -3.60 0.29
C ARG A 112 -7.35 -4.17 -0.49
N LEU A 113 -7.01 -3.50 -1.59
CA LEU A 113 -5.84 -3.77 -2.39
C LEU A 113 -4.82 -2.67 -2.09
N ARG A 114 -3.65 -3.00 -1.55
CA ARG A 114 -2.58 -2.04 -1.27
C ARG A 114 -1.54 -2.09 -2.36
N SER A 115 -1.07 -0.93 -2.81
CA SER A 115 0.01 -0.83 -3.78
C SER A 115 1.36 -1.07 -3.15
N GLU A 116 2.27 -1.60 -3.96
CA GLU A 116 3.71 -1.61 -3.77
C GLU A 116 4.35 -0.94 -4.98
N HIS A 117 5.19 0.07 -4.74
CA HIS A 117 5.86 0.80 -5.81
C HIS A 117 6.98 -0.05 -6.41
N ILE A 118 6.96 -0.23 -7.73
CA ILE A 118 8.00 -0.93 -8.47
C ILE A 118 8.94 0.12 -9.08
N PRO A 119 10.23 0.13 -8.71
CA PRO A 119 11.19 1.04 -9.33
C PRO A 119 11.36 0.69 -10.81
N HIS A 120 11.41 1.73 -11.65
CA HIS A 120 11.62 1.56 -13.08
C HIS A 120 13.10 1.28 -13.38
N ALA A 121 13.37 0.25 -14.18
CA ALA A 121 14.71 -0.03 -14.69
C ALA A 121 15.08 0.81 -15.94
N GLY A 122 14.17 1.66 -16.42
CA GLY A 122 14.33 2.45 -17.65
C GLY A 122 13.19 3.45 -17.84
N ALA A 123 13.07 4.00 -19.06
CA ALA A 123 11.99 4.92 -19.39
C ALA A 123 10.72 4.15 -19.81
N TYR A 124 9.67 4.23 -19.00
CA TYR A 124 8.37 3.64 -19.30
C TYR A 124 7.50 4.67 -20.01
N MET A 125 6.99 4.31 -21.19
CA MET A 125 6.14 5.18 -22.01
C MET A 125 4.84 4.45 -22.34
N LEU A 126 3.71 5.13 -22.17
CA LEU A 126 2.42 4.73 -22.69
C LEU A 126 2.35 5.14 -24.15
N GLY A 127 2.23 4.15 -25.05
CA GLY A 127 2.09 4.38 -26.48
C GLY A 127 0.70 3.99 -26.97
N PHE A 128 0.03 4.87 -27.72
CA PHE A 128 -1.23 4.54 -28.37
C PHE A 128 -1.29 5.13 -29.78
N VAL A 129 -1.93 4.41 -30.69
CA VAL A 129 -2.05 4.78 -32.09
C VAL A 129 -3.45 5.29 -32.36
N ARG A 130 -3.56 6.52 -32.87
CA ARG A 130 -4.83 7.14 -33.28
C ARG A 130 -4.60 7.94 -34.56
N GLU A 131 -5.53 7.82 -35.50
CA GLU A 131 -5.50 8.58 -36.76
C GLU A 131 -4.17 8.45 -37.55
N GLY A 132 -3.54 7.27 -37.50
CA GLY A 132 -2.28 7.00 -38.20
C GLY A 132 -1.04 7.60 -37.53
N ARG A 133 -1.15 8.07 -36.28
CA ARG A 133 -0.08 8.70 -35.51
C ARG A 133 0.15 7.93 -34.21
N LEU A 134 1.40 7.83 -33.77
CA LEU A 134 1.78 7.23 -32.49
C LEU A 134 1.97 8.35 -31.46
N HIS A 135 1.18 8.34 -30.40
CA HIS A 135 1.36 9.24 -29.26
C HIS A 135 2.06 8.49 -28.13
N LEU A 136 3.14 9.07 -27.61
CA LEU A 136 3.91 8.56 -26.49
C LEU A 136 3.77 9.51 -25.30
N HIS A 137 3.34 8.99 -24.16
CA HIS A 137 3.29 9.72 -22.90
C HIS A 137 4.16 9.02 -21.84
N PRO A 138 5.06 9.72 -21.14
CA PRO A 138 5.85 9.13 -20.08
C PRO A 138 4.99 8.67 -18.91
N VAL A 139 5.30 7.50 -18.38
CA VAL A 139 4.67 6.94 -17.18
C VAL A 139 5.51 7.35 -15.98
N SER A 140 4.88 7.95 -14.99
CA SER A 140 5.58 8.47 -13.82
C SER A 140 5.88 7.38 -12.79
N GLU A 141 4.94 6.46 -12.57
CA GLU A 141 5.04 5.46 -11.49
C GLU A 141 4.42 4.12 -11.90
N THR A 142 4.91 3.04 -11.32
CA THR A 142 4.31 1.71 -11.49
C THR A 142 4.06 1.08 -10.13
N HIS A 143 2.84 0.59 -9.95
CA HIS A 143 2.34 0.05 -8.71
C HIS A 143 1.81 -1.36 -8.92
N GLN A 144 2.19 -2.27 -8.05
CA GLN A 144 1.62 -3.61 -7.98
C GLN A 144 0.65 -3.68 -6.80
N LEU A 145 -0.61 -4.00 -7.08
CA LEU A 145 -1.66 -4.06 -6.06
C LEU A 145 -1.91 -5.50 -5.62
N ARG A 146 -1.93 -5.71 -4.30
CA ARG A 146 -2.22 -7.00 -3.67
C ARG A 146 -3.27 -6.85 -2.58
N PRO A 147 -4.18 -7.84 -2.40
CA PRO A 147 -5.11 -7.85 -1.29
C PRO A 147 -4.38 -7.83 0.06
N THR A 148 -4.83 -6.96 0.96
CA THR A 148 -4.34 -6.90 2.33
C THR A 148 -5.29 -7.63 3.27
N LEU A 149 -4.70 -8.47 4.12
CA LEU A 149 -5.40 -9.29 5.10
C LEU A 149 -4.99 -8.94 6.54
N THR A 150 -4.64 -7.68 6.79
CA THR A 150 -4.14 -7.18 8.09
C THR A 150 -5.09 -7.43 9.25
N TYR A 151 -6.39 -7.51 8.97
CA TYR A 151 -7.40 -7.88 9.96
C TYR A 151 -7.22 -9.31 10.50
N LEU A 152 -6.60 -10.23 9.74
CA LEU A 152 -6.28 -11.58 10.22
C LEU A 152 -5.18 -11.54 11.29
N ASP A 153 -4.22 -10.62 11.17
CA ASP A 153 -3.18 -10.44 12.18
C ASP A 153 -3.79 -9.97 13.51
N VAL A 154 -4.80 -9.11 13.46
CA VAL A 154 -5.58 -8.70 14.63
C VAL A 154 -6.32 -9.90 15.26
N LEU A 155 -7.03 -10.67 14.44
CA LEU A 155 -7.78 -11.84 14.92
C LEU A 155 -6.85 -12.90 15.53
N SER A 156 -5.67 -13.13 14.94
CA SER A 156 -4.67 -14.06 15.48
C SER A 156 -4.11 -13.58 16.82
N ARG A 157 -3.80 -12.27 16.96
CA ARG A 157 -3.36 -11.67 18.23
C ARG A 157 -4.44 -11.80 19.31
N LYS A 158 -5.70 -11.59 18.96
CA LYS A 158 -6.84 -11.75 19.87
C LYS A 158 -7.01 -13.21 20.32
N SER A 159 -6.91 -14.17 19.40
CA SER A 159 -6.98 -15.59 19.72
C SER A 159 -5.83 -16.06 20.62
N LYS A 160 -4.60 -15.60 20.35
CA LYS A 160 -3.42 -15.92 21.18
C LYS A 160 -3.55 -15.35 22.60
N ARG A 161 -4.01 -14.10 22.74
CA ARG A 161 -4.27 -13.50 24.06
C ARG A 161 -5.37 -14.24 24.83
N SER A 162 -6.44 -14.66 24.14
CA SER A 162 -7.53 -15.43 24.76
C SER A 162 -7.11 -16.83 25.23
N ARG A 163 -6.00 -17.39 24.72
CA ARG A 163 -5.45 -18.69 25.15
C ARG A 163 -4.31 -18.56 26.17
N GLY A 164 -3.81 -17.34 26.38
CA GLY A 164 -2.63 -17.06 27.22
C GLY A 164 -2.94 -16.51 28.61
N ASP A 165 -4.21 -16.35 28.99
CA ASP A 165 -4.61 -15.86 30.32
C ASP A 165 -4.82 -17.00 31.35
N ASP A 166 -4.59 -18.25 30.95
CA ASP A 166 -4.62 -19.46 31.81
C ASP A 166 -3.30 -20.26 31.77
N SER A 167 -2.19 -19.64 31.31
CA SER A 167 -0.88 -20.29 31.29
C SER A 167 0.16 -19.46 32.04
N ASP A 168 0.08 -19.54 33.36
CA ASP A 168 1.17 -19.28 34.31
C ASP A 168 2.26 -20.36 34.11
N SER A 169 2.84 -20.43 32.91
CA SER A 169 3.86 -21.41 32.53
C SER A 169 5.14 -20.67 32.16
N ASP A 170 5.88 -20.33 33.21
CA ASP A 170 7.31 -20.58 33.37
C ASP A 170 8.04 -21.07 32.09
N ASP A 171 8.30 -20.16 31.15
CA ASP A 171 9.24 -20.37 30.04
C ASP A 171 10.36 -19.32 30.15
N GLY A 172 11.03 -19.33 31.30
CA GLY A 172 12.40 -18.86 31.42
C GLY A 172 13.35 -19.95 30.91
N PRO A 173 14.51 -19.59 30.33
CA PRO A 173 15.50 -20.58 29.90
C PRO A 173 15.86 -21.51 31.08
N PRO A 174 16.15 -22.81 30.82
CA PRO A 174 16.41 -23.77 31.88
C PRO A 174 17.57 -23.27 32.77
N PRO A 175 17.43 -23.33 34.10
CA PRO A 175 18.47 -22.85 35.00
C PRO A 175 19.74 -23.69 34.84
N ASP A 176 20.87 -23.00 34.72
CA ASP A 176 22.21 -23.61 34.69
C ASP A 176 22.44 -24.41 35.99
N PRO A 177 22.99 -25.64 35.93
CA PRO A 177 23.05 -26.56 37.07
C PRO A 177 24.08 -26.21 38.16
N ASP A 178 24.74 -25.05 38.10
CA ASP A 178 25.87 -24.69 38.98
C ASP A 178 25.61 -23.48 39.91
N GLU A 179 24.38 -23.00 40.05
CA GLU A 179 24.06 -21.90 40.98
C GLU A 179 23.46 -22.41 42.32
N PRO A 180 24.08 -22.15 43.48
CA PRO A 180 23.57 -22.63 44.77
C PRO A 180 22.26 -21.92 45.18
N ALA A 181 21.28 -22.71 45.60
CA ALA A 181 19.91 -22.31 45.87
C ALA A 181 19.76 -21.07 46.78
N PRO A 182 18.98 -20.04 46.38
CA PRO A 182 18.63 -18.94 47.27
C PRO A 182 17.50 -19.36 48.23
N ALA A 183 17.61 -18.87 49.47
CA ALA A 183 16.71 -19.16 50.58
C ALA A 183 15.25 -18.67 50.34
N PRO A 184 14.24 -19.33 50.93
CA PRO A 184 12.83 -19.04 50.66
C PRO A 184 12.42 -17.69 51.27
N VAL A 185 12.05 -16.72 50.42
CA VAL A 185 11.52 -15.43 50.86
C VAL A 185 9.99 -15.50 50.89
N ALA A 186 9.45 -15.15 52.05
CA ALA A 186 8.04 -15.24 52.43
C ALA A 186 7.10 -14.44 51.51
N LYS A 187 5.90 -15.03 51.31
CA LYS A 187 4.72 -14.41 50.72
C LYS A 187 4.47 -13.02 51.34
N LYS A 188 4.37 -11.99 50.49
CA LYS A 188 3.76 -10.70 50.85
C LYS A 188 2.65 -10.33 49.87
N GLU A 189 1.60 -9.83 50.47
CA GLU A 189 0.23 -9.72 49.97
C GLU A 189 0.04 -8.65 48.88
N LYS A 190 -1.01 -8.86 48.08
CA LYS A 190 -1.59 -7.88 47.13
C LYS A 190 -2.01 -6.59 47.83
N LYS A 191 -1.81 -5.45 47.17
CA LYS A 191 -2.66 -4.24 47.26
C LYS A 191 -2.45 -3.34 45.99
N PRO A 192 -3.37 -2.40 45.70
CA PRO A 192 -4.19 -2.43 44.50
C PRO A 192 -3.76 -1.44 43.40
N THR A 193 -4.37 -1.66 42.24
CA THR A 193 -4.49 -0.78 41.06
C THR A 193 -4.49 0.72 41.39
N GLY A 194 -3.52 1.44 40.83
CA GLY A 194 -3.55 2.88 40.65
C GLY A 194 -2.94 3.20 39.28
N ASP A 195 -3.72 3.84 38.42
CA ASP A 195 -3.32 4.37 37.12
C ASP A 195 -2.06 5.24 37.23
N ALA A 196 -0.90 4.68 36.89
CA ALA A 196 0.30 5.44 36.63
C ALA A 196 0.48 5.52 35.12
N ARG A 197 0.22 6.70 34.54
CA ARG A 197 0.60 7.01 33.17
C ARG A 197 2.13 7.05 33.12
N ASP A 198 2.75 6.00 32.61
CA ASP A 198 4.17 6.00 32.26
C ASP A 198 4.40 6.96 31.08
N ILE A 199 4.80 8.18 31.40
CA ILE A 199 5.34 9.12 30.41
C ILE A 199 6.85 8.84 30.33
N GLN A 200 7.26 7.95 29.41
CA GLN A 200 8.67 7.78 29.08
C GLN A 200 9.19 8.98 28.29
N VAL A 201 9.64 10.03 29.00
CA VAL A 201 10.39 11.13 28.40
C VAL A 201 11.85 10.71 28.25
N SER A 202 12.20 10.09 27.13
CA SER A 202 13.61 9.88 26.75
C SER A 202 14.12 11.09 25.99
N ALA A 203 14.46 12.16 26.70
CA ALA A 203 15.21 13.28 26.14
C ALA A 203 16.69 12.86 25.98
N ARG A 204 17.10 12.45 24.78
CA ARG A 204 18.52 12.27 24.47
C ARG A 204 19.12 13.63 24.10
N LYS A 205 19.73 14.27 25.11
CA LYS A 205 20.59 15.44 24.97
C LYS A 205 21.81 15.05 24.13
N SER A 206 22.02 15.74 23.02
CA SER A 206 23.20 15.67 22.18
C SER A 206 24.37 16.36 22.90
N GLU A 207 25.35 15.59 23.35
CA GLU A 207 26.70 16.08 23.61
C GLU A 207 27.73 15.03 23.20
N ASP A 208 28.79 15.55 22.59
CA ASP A 208 29.81 14.88 21.80
C ASP A 208 30.86 14.14 22.65
N LYS A 209 31.59 13.22 21.99
CA LYS A 209 32.78 12.45 22.42
C LYS A 209 32.58 11.09 23.13
N GLY A 210 32.97 10.06 22.39
CA GLY A 210 33.76 8.94 22.93
C GLY A 210 32.99 7.67 23.26
N GLY A 211 32.74 6.83 22.25
CA GLY A 211 32.24 5.47 22.47
C GLY A 211 32.14 4.69 21.16
N GLN A 212 33.27 4.12 20.72
CA GLN A 212 33.29 3.09 19.68
C GLN A 212 32.56 1.83 20.19
N ASN A 213 31.23 1.78 20.01
CA ASN A 213 30.52 0.50 19.94
C ASN A 213 30.39 0.12 18.47
N MET A 214 31.35 -0.68 18.03
CA MET A 214 31.51 -1.22 16.68
C MET A 214 30.52 -2.37 16.43
N GLN A 215 29.21 -2.08 16.47
CA GLN A 215 28.13 -3.00 16.10
C GLN A 215 26.96 -2.22 15.45
N GLY A 216 27.27 -1.34 14.49
CA GLY A 216 26.34 -0.29 14.05
C GLY A 216 25.88 -0.31 12.58
N GLY A 217 26.39 -1.20 11.73
CA GLY A 217 26.12 -1.17 10.28
C GLY A 217 24.67 -1.47 9.88
N LEU A 218 23.95 -2.28 10.67
CA LEU A 218 22.52 -2.56 10.47
C LEU A 218 21.59 -1.45 11.01
N SER A 219 22.12 -0.47 11.75
CA SER A 219 21.31 0.48 12.52
C SER A 219 20.81 1.69 11.72
N THR A 220 21.52 2.09 10.66
CA THR A 220 21.12 3.23 9.81
C THR A 220 19.99 2.84 8.88
N VAL A 221 20.13 1.73 8.15
CA VAL A 221 19.07 1.19 7.27
C VAL A 221 17.80 0.89 8.05
N ARG A 222 17.92 0.29 9.24
CA ARG A 222 16.75 0.05 10.10
C ARG A 222 16.11 1.34 10.59
N ARG A 223 16.91 2.36 10.94
CA ARG A 223 16.41 3.67 11.37
C ARG A 223 15.69 4.38 10.22
N GLU A 224 16.28 4.41 9.04
CA GLU A 224 15.68 4.98 7.83
C GLU A 224 14.39 4.24 7.47
N MET A 225 14.38 2.91 7.57
CA MET A 225 13.17 2.11 7.36
C MET A 225 12.07 2.45 8.37
N LEU A 226 12.39 2.53 9.66
CA LEU A 226 11.41 2.90 10.69
C LEU A 226 10.90 4.33 10.50
N GLN A 227 11.79 5.25 10.11
CA GLN A 227 11.42 6.63 9.80
C GLN A 227 10.49 6.70 8.58
N ALA A 228 10.77 5.91 7.54
CA ALA A 228 9.90 5.82 6.37
C ALA A 228 8.52 5.22 6.72
N ILE A 229 8.46 4.23 7.62
CA ILE A 229 7.20 3.67 8.13
C ILE A 229 6.41 4.73 8.89
N HIS A 230 7.04 5.43 9.84
CA HIS A 230 6.34 6.48 10.61
C HIS A 230 5.89 7.64 9.70
N ALA A 231 6.73 8.07 8.76
CA ALA A 231 6.36 9.10 7.80
C ALA A 231 5.20 8.65 6.89
N GLU A 232 5.18 7.38 6.47
CA GLU A 232 4.03 6.81 5.76
C GLU A 232 2.80 6.79 6.65
N GLU A 233 2.88 6.46 7.93
CA GLU A 233 1.74 6.42 8.86
C GLU A 233 1.15 7.81 9.13
N ASP A 234 2.02 8.80 9.36
CA ASP A 234 1.66 10.19 9.64
C ASP A 234 1.01 10.91 8.43
N GLU A 235 1.33 10.46 7.22
CA GLU A 235 0.78 11.06 6.00
C GLU A 235 -0.74 10.80 5.89
N THR A 236 -1.49 11.84 5.54
CA THR A 236 -2.95 11.77 5.40
C THR A 236 -3.37 11.13 4.09
N TRP A 237 -4.49 10.42 4.13
CA TRP A 237 -5.10 9.84 2.93
C TRP A 237 -5.90 10.88 2.14
N ILE A 238 -5.65 10.96 0.84
CA ILE A 238 -6.48 11.70 -0.11
C ILE A 238 -7.43 10.71 -0.79
N ASN A 239 -8.73 10.96 -0.73
CA ASN A 239 -9.73 10.07 -1.34
C ASN A 239 -9.90 10.37 -2.83
N TYR A 240 -10.04 9.29 -3.60
CA TYR A 240 -10.27 9.31 -5.04
C TYR A 240 -11.50 8.44 -5.38
N GLU A 241 -12.24 8.89 -6.38
CA GLU A 241 -13.34 8.13 -6.95
C GLU A 241 -12.82 7.26 -8.10
N PHE A 242 -13.26 6.00 -8.15
CA PHE A 242 -12.94 5.13 -9.27
C PHE A 242 -13.95 5.34 -10.40
N LYS A 243 -13.45 5.73 -11.58
CA LYS A 243 -14.24 5.84 -12.81
C LYS A 243 -13.85 4.71 -13.75
N ALA A 244 -14.85 3.99 -14.27
CA ALA A 244 -14.64 2.84 -15.15
C ALA A 244 -14.35 3.27 -16.60
N ASP A 245 -14.03 2.30 -17.45
CA ASP A 245 -13.62 2.49 -18.85
C ASP A 245 -14.70 3.09 -19.78
N ALA A 246 -15.97 3.08 -19.35
CA ALA A 246 -17.10 3.59 -20.14
C ALA A 246 -17.64 4.96 -19.68
N THR A 247 -17.00 5.61 -18.71
CA THR A 247 -17.45 6.92 -18.22
C THR A 247 -16.95 8.06 -19.12
N GLU A 248 -17.78 9.09 -19.33
CA GLU A 248 -17.42 10.30 -20.10
C GLU A 248 -16.14 10.96 -19.58
N GLU A 249 -16.00 11.09 -18.25
CA GLU A 249 -14.80 11.61 -17.60
C GLU A 249 -13.52 10.82 -17.97
N SER A 250 -13.63 9.49 -18.17
CA SER A 250 -12.49 8.67 -18.59
C SER A 250 -12.09 8.93 -20.04
N ASN A 251 -13.06 9.21 -20.92
CA ASN A 251 -12.80 9.56 -22.31
C ASN A 251 -12.18 10.95 -22.40
N GLU A 252 -12.65 11.92 -21.62
CA GLU A 252 -12.06 13.26 -21.55
C GLU A 252 -10.60 13.20 -21.07
N ALA A 253 -10.33 12.41 -20.02
CA ALA A 253 -8.98 12.19 -19.53
C ALA A 253 -8.08 11.49 -20.57
N PHE A 254 -8.64 10.53 -21.32
CA PHE A 254 -7.92 9.88 -22.42
C PHE A 254 -7.61 10.85 -23.56
N ASP A 255 -8.57 11.70 -23.94
CA ASP A 255 -8.36 12.71 -24.98
C ASP A 255 -7.35 13.79 -24.54
N ALA A 256 -7.21 14.04 -23.23
CA ALA A 256 -6.15 14.91 -22.70
C ALA A 256 -4.73 14.34 -22.86
N LEU A 257 -4.57 13.03 -23.10
CA LEU A 257 -3.28 12.42 -23.46
C LEU A 257 -2.86 12.73 -24.90
N LEU A 258 -3.77 13.20 -25.75
CA LEU A 258 -3.45 13.52 -27.14
C LEU A 258 -2.62 14.79 -27.24
N SER A 259 -1.69 14.81 -28.20
CA SER A 259 -0.93 16.02 -28.51
C SER A 259 -1.84 17.05 -29.16
N ARG A 260 -2.01 18.21 -28.50
CA ARG A 260 -2.75 19.35 -29.07
C ARG A 260 -1.89 20.23 -29.98
N HIS A 261 -0.57 20.16 -29.84
CA HIS A 261 0.40 20.96 -30.59
C HIS A 261 1.45 20.07 -31.24
N GLU A 262 1.73 20.34 -32.52
CA GLU A 262 2.71 19.62 -33.34
C GLU A 262 3.97 20.49 -33.50
N GLU A 263 4.80 20.54 -32.47
CA GLU A 263 6.11 21.17 -32.56
C GLU A 263 7.19 20.12 -32.86
N PRO A 264 8.07 20.34 -33.86
CA PRO A 264 9.12 19.38 -34.19
C PRO A 264 10.17 19.35 -33.08
N LEU A 265 10.29 18.21 -32.41
CA LEU A 265 11.32 17.99 -31.40
C LEU A 265 12.69 17.91 -32.04
N ARG A 266 13.62 18.74 -31.56
CA ARG A 266 15.02 18.72 -32.01
C ARG A 266 15.87 17.91 -31.03
N CYS A 267 16.38 16.77 -31.48
CA CYS A 267 17.40 16.05 -30.74
C CYS A 267 18.72 16.84 -30.85
N LYS A 268 19.21 17.39 -29.73
CA LYS A 268 20.45 18.19 -29.69
C LYS A 268 21.70 17.34 -29.48
N SER A 269 21.54 16.05 -29.23
CA SER A 269 22.63 15.10 -28.98
C SER A 269 23.00 14.33 -30.24
N ASP A 270 24.29 14.30 -30.54
CA ASP A 270 24.87 13.45 -31.58
C ASP A 270 25.09 12.01 -31.08
N ILE A 271 25.16 11.04 -32.00
CA ILE A 271 25.40 9.61 -31.70
C ILE A 271 26.64 9.42 -30.82
N THR A 272 27.69 10.17 -31.12
CA THR A 272 28.95 10.13 -30.39
C THR A 272 28.80 10.60 -28.94
N SER A 273 27.91 11.55 -28.70
CA SER A 273 27.56 12.06 -27.36
C SER A 273 26.69 11.07 -26.59
N PHE A 274 25.76 10.40 -27.28
CA PHE A 274 24.91 9.37 -26.69
C PHE A 274 25.72 8.16 -26.21
N LEU A 275 26.63 7.63 -27.04
CA LEU A 275 27.50 6.50 -26.68
C LEU A 275 28.41 6.80 -25.49
N LYS A 276 28.91 8.04 -25.37
CA LYS A 276 29.70 8.48 -24.20
C LYS A 276 28.88 8.58 -22.92
N SER A 277 27.57 8.81 -23.02
CA SER A 277 26.69 8.89 -21.85
C SER A 277 26.20 7.53 -21.34
N THR A 278 26.41 6.47 -22.13
CA THR A 278 25.98 5.09 -21.83
C THR A 278 27.12 4.13 -21.46
N SER A 279 28.38 4.58 -21.57
CA SER A 279 29.58 3.89 -21.02
C SER A 279 29.95 4.43 -19.65
#